data_AF-A0A9R1VKL1-F1
#
_entry.id   AF-A0A9R1VKL1-F1
#
_cell.length_a   1.000
_cell.length_b   1.000
_cell.length_c   1.000
_cell.angle_alpha   90.00
_cell.angle_beta   90.00
_cell.angle_gamma   90.00
#
_symmetry.space_group_name_H-M   'P 1'
#
loop_
_entity.id
_entity.type
_entity.pdbx_description
1 polymer ?
#
loop_
_entity_poly.entity_id
_entity_poly.type
_entity_poly.pdbx_seq_one_letter_code
_entity_poly.pdbx_strand_id
1 'polypeptide(L)'
;MVAEQPRLMRSKMKFSDSSGTSEGCNLGLWKQKSPGPDGFTFKFFKKYWDILKYDVMNFVRHFKEFGSLARGCNSSFVTLAPKIKDPLSLNDFRPIRLIGCLNKIISKVLSNRTKLVIGGIIGDEQSVYMDGRCILDGPLMINEVCSWAKRTRRKILLFKVDFDKAFDSLNWQYLDPILEQMGFGNKWRRWIQGCLNSSRASVLINGFPTKEVSITKGVRQGDPPSPYLFIIAMEGLSVAIKSACDKGIFKGIQISGNGPSLSHLFYADDVFAIGATSQETANWTNLLGCDVGVLPFDYLGVPVGANMSLVKNWKPIIKQFHSKLSLWKAKILSFGGRLTLIKSILGNLPTYYLSLFKAPKGVVDEPEKIRRAFL
;
A
#
# COMPACT_ATOMS: atom_id res chain seq x y z
N MET A 1 -4.50 -13.68 -25.49
CA MET A 1 -3.75 -12.59 -24.82
C MET A 1 -2.44 -13.00 -24.13
N VAL A 2 -2.06 -14.29 -24.07
CA VAL A 2 -0.91 -14.76 -23.25
C VAL A 2 0.45 -14.74 -23.98
N ALA A 3 0.49 -14.65 -25.31
CA ALA A 3 1.74 -14.80 -26.08
C ALA A 3 2.57 -13.52 -26.28
N GLU A 4 1.98 -12.32 -26.14
CA GLU A 4 2.71 -11.04 -26.34
C GLU A 4 3.36 -10.48 -25.05
N GLN A 5 2.82 -10.84 -23.88
CA GLN A 5 3.32 -10.36 -22.58
C GLN A 5 4.79 -10.74 -22.29
N PRO A 6 5.29 -11.96 -22.61
CA PRO A 6 6.66 -12.34 -22.29
C PRO A 6 7.72 -11.55 -23.09
N ARG A 7 7.42 -11.17 -24.34
CA ARG A 7 8.36 -10.41 -25.19
C ARG A 7 8.49 -8.95 -24.73
N LEU A 8 7.38 -8.32 -24.37
CA LEU A 8 7.35 -6.94 -23.85
C LEU A 8 8.01 -6.84 -22.46
N MET A 9 7.82 -7.84 -21.58
CA MET A 9 8.54 -7.89 -20.30
C MET A 9 10.05 -8.05 -20.48
N ARG A 10 10.49 -8.95 -21.38
CA ARG A 10 11.92 -9.17 -21.64
C ARG A 10 12.65 -7.93 -22.14
N SER A 11 12.02 -7.07 -22.95
CA SER A 11 12.63 -5.83 -23.43
C SER A 11 12.67 -4.75 -22.33
N LYS A 12 11.56 -4.56 -21.60
CA LYS A 12 11.44 -3.54 -20.54
C LYS A 12 12.19 -3.87 -19.25
N MET A 13 12.57 -5.13 -19.03
CA MET A 13 13.29 -5.56 -17.81
C MET A 13 14.82 -5.67 -17.94
N LYS A 14 15.41 -5.40 -19.11
CA LYS A 14 16.88 -5.39 -19.30
C LYS A 14 17.58 -4.25 -18.57
N PHE A 15 18.38 -4.54 -17.53
CA PHE A 15 19.22 -3.55 -16.82
C PHE A 15 20.02 -2.70 -17.82
N SER A 16 19.55 -1.47 -18.10
CA SER A 16 20.14 -0.60 -19.12
C SER A 16 21.45 -0.03 -18.60
N ASP A 17 22.44 0.17 -19.45
CA ASP A 17 23.74 0.71 -19.02
C ASP A 17 23.62 2.16 -18.51
N SER A 18 22.54 2.86 -18.86
CA SER A 18 22.17 4.17 -18.30
C SER A 18 21.77 4.16 -16.82
N SER A 19 21.42 3.00 -16.23
CA SER A 19 21.21 2.89 -14.77
C SER A 19 22.50 2.98 -13.96
N GLY A 20 23.63 3.07 -14.67
CA GLY A 20 24.97 3.25 -14.14
C GLY A 20 25.60 4.62 -14.36
N THR A 21 24.82 5.65 -14.68
CA THR A 21 25.33 7.02 -14.79
C THR A 21 25.01 7.85 -13.54
N SER A 22 25.63 9.01 -13.38
CA SER A 22 25.29 9.99 -12.32
C SER A 22 23.79 10.34 -12.32
N GLU A 23 23.18 10.43 -13.50
CA GLU A 23 21.73 10.59 -13.69
C GLU A 23 20.94 9.32 -13.36
N GLY A 24 21.47 8.14 -13.72
CA GLY A 24 20.90 6.84 -13.38
C GLY A 24 20.89 6.51 -11.89
N CYS A 25 21.81 7.06 -11.10
CA CYS A 25 21.79 6.98 -9.62
C CYS A 25 20.97 8.11 -8.97
N ASN A 26 20.71 9.20 -9.70
CA ASN A 26 19.83 10.31 -9.30
C ASN A 26 18.34 9.94 -9.49
N LEU A 27 17.90 8.85 -8.85
CA LEU A 27 16.56 8.26 -8.99
C LEU A 27 15.48 8.97 -8.13
N GLY A 28 15.64 10.27 -7.88
CA GLY A 28 14.81 11.01 -6.92
C GLY A 28 15.03 10.61 -5.45
N LEU A 29 16.17 9.97 -5.15
CA LEU A 29 16.54 9.48 -3.82
C LEU A 29 17.11 10.56 -2.88
N TRP A 30 17.51 11.72 -3.41
CA TRP A 30 18.21 12.78 -2.66
C TRP A 30 17.37 13.55 -1.63
N LYS A 31 16.21 13.02 -1.24
CA LYS A 31 15.42 13.57 -0.12
C LYS A 31 16.10 13.26 1.21
N GLN A 32 15.97 14.16 2.17
CA GLN A 32 16.44 13.96 3.56
C GLN A 32 15.70 12.75 4.16
N LYS A 33 16.43 11.65 4.39
CA LYS A 33 15.93 10.45 5.07
C LYS A 33 16.96 10.01 6.10
N SER A 34 16.49 9.41 7.18
CA SER A 34 17.35 8.83 8.22
C SER A 34 18.26 7.74 7.63
N PRO A 35 19.52 7.66 8.09
CA PRO A 35 20.49 6.68 7.61
C PRO A 35 20.14 5.27 8.10
N GLY A 36 20.73 4.25 7.47
CA GLY A 36 20.69 2.89 7.96
C GLY A 36 21.86 2.60 8.91
N PRO A 37 22.21 1.32 9.11
CA PRO A 37 23.37 0.91 9.90
C PRO A 37 24.72 1.47 9.43
N ASP A 38 24.79 1.87 8.15
CA ASP A 38 25.97 2.51 7.55
C ASP A 38 26.19 3.96 8.01
N GLY A 39 25.22 4.58 8.68
CA GLY A 39 25.32 5.97 9.16
C GLY A 39 25.29 7.04 8.06
N PHE A 40 25.29 6.64 6.78
CA PHE A 40 25.33 7.55 5.66
C PHE A 40 23.94 7.92 5.15
N THR A 41 23.76 9.20 4.82
CA THR A 41 22.54 9.72 4.19
C THR A 41 22.79 9.96 2.71
N PHE A 42 21.73 10.04 1.89
CA PHE A 42 21.90 10.46 0.49
C PHE A 42 22.52 11.86 0.36
N LYS A 43 22.39 12.76 1.35
CA LYS A 43 23.11 14.04 1.33
C LYS A 43 24.62 13.86 1.32
N PHE A 44 25.13 12.87 2.07
CA PHE A 44 26.56 12.50 2.06
C PHE A 44 26.99 12.02 0.67
N PHE A 45 26.25 11.06 0.10
CA PHE A 45 26.53 10.56 -1.26
C PHE A 45 26.48 11.67 -2.31
N LYS A 46 25.61 12.66 -2.15
CA LYS A 46 25.49 13.79 -3.10
C LYS A 46 26.72 14.67 -3.03
N LYS A 47 27.16 14.98 -1.80
CA LYS A 47 28.28 15.88 -1.55
C LYS A 47 29.60 15.28 -2.02
N TYR A 48 29.78 13.98 -1.83
CA TYR A 48 31.04 13.28 -2.15
C TYR A 48 30.91 12.35 -3.36
N TRP A 49 29.97 12.64 -4.27
CA TRP A 49 29.67 11.77 -5.41
C TRP A 49 30.90 11.53 -6.29
N ASP A 50 31.72 12.56 -6.53
CA ASP A 50 32.90 12.41 -7.39
C ASP A 50 33.94 11.43 -6.87
N ILE A 51 33.97 11.23 -5.55
CA ILE A 51 34.83 10.25 -4.89
C ILE A 51 34.16 8.87 -4.92
N LEU A 52 32.88 8.80 -4.53
CA LEU A 52 32.17 7.54 -4.30
C LEU A 52 31.59 6.88 -5.55
N LYS A 53 31.49 7.62 -6.67
CA LYS A 53 30.79 7.15 -7.87
C LYS A 53 31.33 5.81 -8.36
N TYR A 54 32.64 5.61 -8.36
CA TYR A 54 33.25 4.38 -8.86
C TYR A 54 32.85 3.16 -8.02
N ASP A 55 32.89 3.29 -6.69
CA ASP A 55 32.54 2.21 -5.77
C ASP A 55 31.04 1.87 -5.83
N VAL A 56 30.18 2.90 -5.84
CA VAL A 56 28.73 2.72 -5.99
C VAL A 56 28.42 2.03 -7.33
N MET A 57 29.13 2.41 -8.38
CA MET A 57 28.96 1.82 -9.70
C MET A 57 29.42 0.37 -9.79
N ASN A 58 30.55 0.04 -9.15
CA ASN A 58 31.02 -1.33 -9.03
C ASN A 58 30.05 -2.19 -8.22
N PHE A 59 29.51 -1.65 -7.12
CA PHE A 59 28.47 -2.31 -6.32
C PHE A 59 27.21 -2.63 -7.15
N VAL A 60 26.72 -1.68 -7.95
CA VAL A 60 25.57 -1.91 -8.83
C VAL A 60 25.88 -2.93 -9.93
N ARG A 61 27.08 -2.88 -10.53
CA ARG A 61 27.50 -3.83 -11.57
C ARG A 61 27.61 -5.24 -11.02
N HIS A 62 28.22 -5.41 -9.84
CA HIS A 62 28.31 -6.68 -9.13
C HIS A 62 26.91 -7.27 -8.91
N PHE A 63 25.96 -6.47 -8.40
CA PHE A 63 24.58 -6.92 -8.23
C PHE A 63 23.92 -7.29 -9.56
N LYS A 64 24.10 -6.51 -10.63
CA LYS A 64 23.55 -6.80 -11.97
C LYS A 64 24.02 -8.16 -12.51
N GLU A 65 25.28 -8.51 -12.25
CA GLU A 65 25.91 -9.73 -12.74
C GLU A 65 25.54 -10.96 -11.89
N PHE A 66 25.76 -10.88 -10.58
CA PHE A 66 25.65 -12.02 -9.68
C PHE A 66 24.30 -12.10 -8.95
N GLY A 67 23.59 -10.99 -8.82
CA GLY A 67 22.36 -10.90 -8.03
C GLY A 67 22.56 -11.07 -6.53
N SER A 68 23.75 -10.74 -6.03
CA SER A 68 24.10 -10.83 -4.62
C SER A 68 24.50 -9.47 -4.06
N LEU A 69 24.25 -9.27 -2.77
CA LEU A 69 24.67 -8.10 -2.01
C LEU A 69 25.73 -8.52 -1.00
N ALA A 70 26.80 -7.73 -0.88
CA ALA A 70 27.82 -7.97 0.14
C ALA A 70 27.22 -7.91 1.56
N ARG A 71 27.79 -8.68 2.48
CA ARG A 71 27.35 -8.70 3.88
C ARG A 71 27.41 -7.28 4.46
N GLY A 72 26.39 -6.88 5.21
CA GLY A 72 26.26 -5.53 5.78
C GLY A 72 25.58 -4.51 4.85
N CYS A 73 25.63 -4.69 3.52
CA CYS A 73 25.01 -3.74 2.58
C CYS A 73 23.48 -3.76 2.61
N ASN A 74 22.90 -4.87 3.10
CA ASN A 74 21.46 -5.08 3.20
C ASN A 74 20.97 -5.25 4.65
N SER A 75 21.76 -4.76 5.61
CA SER A 75 21.39 -4.65 7.01
C SER A 75 20.48 -3.45 7.25
N SER A 76 19.58 -3.57 8.22
CA SER A 76 18.63 -2.52 8.56
C SER A 76 18.43 -2.41 10.07
N PHE A 77 18.11 -1.20 10.53
CA PHE A 77 17.59 -1.02 11.89
C PHE A 77 16.07 -1.05 11.89
N VAL A 78 15.49 -1.60 12.95
CA VAL A 78 14.05 -1.51 13.23
C VAL A 78 13.85 -0.58 14.41
N THR A 79 13.25 0.58 14.16
CA THR A 79 12.85 1.51 15.22
C THR A 79 11.34 1.48 15.40
N LEU A 80 10.86 1.65 16.62
CA LEU A 80 9.44 1.67 16.93
C LEU A 80 8.94 3.12 16.96
N ALA A 81 7.97 3.45 16.11
CA ALA A 81 7.29 4.74 16.13
C ALA A 81 5.92 4.60 16.80
N PRO A 82 5.57 5.41 17.80
CA PRO A 82 4.30 5.31 18.49
C PRO A 82 3.14 5.68 17.55
N LYS A 83 2.07 4.87 17.53
CA LYS A 83 0.81 5.15 16.82
C LYS A 83 -0.12 6.06 17.63
N ILE A 84 0.00 6.00 18.95
CA ILE A 84 -0.81 6.76 19.92
C ILE A 84 0.10 7.53 20.88
N LYS A 85 -0.46 8.49 21.61
CA LYS A 85 0.30 9.38 22.51
C LYS A 85 1.02 8.62 23.62
N ASP A 86 0.33 7.66 24.23
CA ASP A 86 0.79 6.92 25.40
C ASP A 86 0.71 5.41 25.10
N PRO A 87 1.67 4.85 24.34
CA PRO A 87 1.65 3.46 23.93
C PRO A 87 1.95 2.53 25.11
N LEU A 88 1.14 1.49 25.31
CA LEU A 88 1.29 0.52 26.40
C LEU A 88 1.66 -0.88 25.90
N SER A 89 1.32 -1.19 24.65
CA SER A 89 1.54 -2.49 24.02
C SER A 89 2.40 -2.38 22.77
N LEU A 90 3.01 -3.49 22.33
CA LEU A 90 3.76 -3.53 21.06
C LEU A 90 2.88 -3.20 19.84
N ASN A 91 1.58 -3.47 19.91
CA ASN A 91 0.63 -3.15 18.85
C ASN A 91 0.40 -1.65 18.69
N ASP A 92 0.67 -0.86 19.74
CA ASP A 92 0.63 0.60 19.72
C ASP A 92 1.83 1.21 19.01
N PHE A 93 2.81 0.40 18.60
CA PHE A 93 3.94 0.84 17.81
C PHE A 93 3.83 0.40 16.36
N ARG A 94 4.39 1.22 15.48
CA ARG A 94 4.67 0.89 14.10
C ARG A 94 6.17 0.64 13.95
N PRO A 95 6.60 -0.55 13.52
CA PRO A 95 8.00 -0.77 13.19
C PRO A 95 8.36 0.02 11.91
N ILE A 96 9.45 0.78 11.97
CA ILE A 96 10.04 1.50 10.84
C ILE A 96 11.41 0.90 10.54
N ARG A 97 11.62 0.56 9.27
CA ARG A 97 12.89 0.01 8.77
C ARG A 97 13.81 1.13 8.28
N LEU A 98 14.97 1.27 8.92
CA LEU A 98 16.05 2.15 8.47
C LEU A 98 17.03 1.35 7.61
N ILE A 99 16.95 1.53 6.30
CA ILE A 99 17.72 0.79 5.29
C ILE A 99 18.91 1.64 4.83
N GLY A 100 20.07 1.02 4.65
CA GLY A 100 21.28 1.66 4.10
C GLY A 100 21.08 2.22 2.69
N CYS A 101 21.89 3.22 2.32
CA CYS A 101 21.71 3.95 1.06
C CYS A 101 21.99 3.07 -0.17
N LEU A 102 22.99 2.19 -0.10
CA LEU A 102 23.37 1.31 -1.21
C LEU A 102 22.23 0.35 -1.58
N ASN A 103 21.62 -0.34 -0.61
CA ASN A 103 20.47 -1.20 -0.90
C ASN A 103 19.29 -0.40 -1.47
N LYS A 104 19.04 0.83 -0.98
CA LYS A 104 17.98 1.69 -1.52
C LYS A 104 18.20 2.04 -3.00
N ILE A 105 19.45 2.15 -3.47
CA ILE A 105 19.75 2.34 -4.91
C ILE A 105 19.25 1.12 -5.70
N ILE A 106 19.66 -0.09 -5.31
CA ILE A 106 19.24 -1.34 -5.97
C ILE A 106 17.72 -1.49 -5.94
N SER A 107 17.12 -1.36 -4.75
CA SER A 107 15.68 -1.42 -4.56
C SER A 107 14.93 -0.43 -5.45
N LYS A 108 15.45 0.80 -5.61
CA LYS A 108 14.84 1.82 -6.47
C LYS A 108 14.99 1.50 -7.96
N VAL A 109 16.14 0.99 -8.39
CA VAL A 109 16.32 0.51 -9.77
C VAL A 109 15.32 -0.60 -10.07
N LEU A 110 15.21 -1.61 -9.20
CA LEU A 110 14.28 -2.72 -9.39
C LEU A 110 12.83 -2.23 -9.43
N SER A 111 12.42 -1.39 -8.48
CA SER A 111 11.09 -0.78 -8.39
C SER A 111 10.70 -0.01 -9.66
N ASN A 112 11.59 0.84 -10.16
CA ASN A 112 11.32 1.61 -11.38
C ASN A 112 11.09 0.72 -12.61
N ARG A 113 11.80 -0.41 -12.69
CA ARG A 113 11.62 -1.37 -13.80
C ARG A 113 10.36 -2.20 -13.64
N THR A 114 10.02 -2.62 -12.42
CA THR A 114 8.75 -3.29 -12.14
C THR A 114 7.57 -2.40 -12.53
N LYS A 115 7.64 -1.09 -12.23
CA LYS A 115 6.59 -0.13 -12.60
C LYS A 115 6.27 -0.13 -14.11
N LEU A 116 7.25 -0.44 -14.98
CA LEU A 116 7.04 -0.46 -16.44
C LEU A 116 6.18 -1.62 -16.93
N VAL A 117 6.01 -2.67 -16.13
CA VAL A 117 5.27 -3.89 -16.49
C VAL A 117 4.07 -4.15 -15.59
N ILE A 118 4.04 -3.56 -14.38
CA ILE A 118 3.02 -3.85 -13.36
C ILE A 118 1.59 -3.66 -13.89
N GLY A 119 1.37 -2.63 -14.71
CA GLY A 119 0.08 -2.32 -15.37
C GLY A 119 -0.45 -3.43 -16.28
N GLY A 120 0.41 -4.28 -16.82
CA GLY A 120 0.02 -5.37 -17.72
C GLY A 120 -0.14 -6.73 -17.03
N ILE A 121 0.18 -6.83 -15.73
CA ILE A 121 0.14 -8.09 -14.97
C ILE A 121 -0.85 -8.09 -13.82
N ILE A 122 -1.21 -6.92 -13.28
CA ILE A 122 -2.15 -6.80 -12.16
C ILE A 122 -3.55 -6.49 -12.69
N GLY A 123 -4.53 -7.30 -12.30
CA GLY A 123 -5.94 -7.14 -12.67
C GLY A 123 -6.55 -5.84 -12.15
N ASP A 124 -7.70 -5.44 -12.71
CA ASP A 124 -8.38 -4.19 -12.36
C ASP A 124 -8.98 -4.17 -10.95
N GLU A 125 -9.07 -5.33 -10.31
CA GLU A 125 -9.59 -5.49 -8.95
C GLU A 125 -8.64 -4.91 -7.88
N GLN A 126 -7.35 -4.69 -8.20
CA GLN A 126 -6.38 -4.09 -7.29
C GLN A 126 -6.35 -2.56 -7.40
N SER A 127 -6.85 -1.84 -6.42
CA SER A 127 -7.04 -0.38 -6.50
C SER A 127 -5.83 0.47 -6.09
N VAL A 128 -4.75 -0.14 -5.56
CA VAL A 128 -3.60 0.62 -4.99
C VAL A 128 -2.25 0.19 -5.58
N TYR A 129 -1.26 1.08 -5.45
CA TYR A 129 0.10 0.96 -5.99
C TYR A 129 0.20 0.91 -7.52
N MET A 130 -0.91 1.20 -8.19
CA MET A 130 -1.06 1.24 -9.63
C MET A 130 -1.29 2.69 -10.06
N ASP A 131 -0.71 3.08 -11.19
CA ASP A 131 -0.91 4.43 -11.73
C ASP A 131 -2.33 4.57 -12.26
N GLY A 132 -2.97 5.71 -12.02
CA GLY A 132 -4.33 6.00 -12.49
C GLY A 132 -5.48 5.34 -11.71
N ARG A 133 -5.20 4.57 -10.65
CA ARG A 133 -6.25 4.00 -9.76
C ARG A 133 -6.43 4.83 -8.50
N CYS A 134 -7.67 4.94 -8.01
CA CYS A 134 -8.02 5.78 -6.88
C CYS A 134 -8.38 4.92 -5.66
N ILE A 135 -7.94 5.36 -4.47
CA ILE A 135 -8.32 4.76 -3.18
C ILE A 135 -9.84 4.68 -2.97
N LEU A 136 -10.61 5.55 -3.63
CA LEU A 136 -12.06 5.63 -3.52
C LEU A 136 -12.79 4.63 -4.42
N ASP A 137 -12.11 3.99 -5.36
CA ASP A 137 -12.74 3.08 -6.32
C ASP A 137 -13.41 1.91 -5.60
N GLY A 138 -12.71 1.28 -4.65
CA GLY A 138 -13.25 0.19 -3.84
C GLY A 138 -14.50 0.59 -3.03
N PRO A 139 -14.41 1.60 -2.14
CA PRO A 139 -15.55 2.09 -1.37
C PRO A 139 -16.74 2.51 -2.23
N LEU A 140 -16.50 3.15 -3.38
CA LEU A 140 -17.56 3.51 -4.34
C LEU A 140 -18.27 2.26 -4.86
N MET A 141 -17.52 1.29 -5.37
CA MET A 141 -18.09 0.07 -5.96
C MET A 141 -18.91 -0.72 -4.93
N ILE A 142 -18.41 -0.88 -3.70
CA ILE A 142 -19.16 -1.59 -2.65
C ILE A 142 -20.43 -0.81 -2.27
N ASN A 143 -20.37 0.53 -2.20
CA ASN A 143 -21.55 1.36 -1.93
C ASN A 143 -22.64 1.21 -3.00
N GLU A 144 -22.25 1.19 -4.28
CA GLU A 144 -23.18 1.00 -5.39
C GLU A 144 -23.80 -0.40 -5.36
N VAL A 145 -22.99 -1.44 -5.11
CA VAL A 145 -23.49 -2.82 -4.93
C VAL A 145 -24.49 -2.92 -3.78
N CYS A 146 -24.17 -2.33 -2.63
CA CYS A 146 -25.08 -2.29 -1.48
C CYS A 146 -26.39 -1.58 -1.82
N SER A 147 -26.31 -0.44 -2.50
CA SER A 147 -27.48 0.36 -2.87
C SER A 147 -28.36 -0.36 -3.90
N TRP A 148 -27.75 -0.99 -4.90
CA TRP A 148 -28.43 -1.84 -5.87
C TRP A 148 -29.11 -3.04 -5.21
N ALA A 149 -28.42 -3.73 -4.29
CA ALA A 149 -28.97 -4.89 -3.58
C ALA A 149 -30.21 -4.51 -2.75
N LYS A 150 -30.15 -3.36 -2.04
CA LYS A 150 -31.29 -2.79 -1.30
C LYS A 150 -32.47 -2.48 -2.24
N ARG A 151 -32.22 -1.79 -3.35
CA ARG A 151 -33.26 -1.39 -4.32
C ARG A 151 -33.92 -2.59 -5.01
N THR A 152 -33.14 -3.62 -5.32
CA THR A 152 -33.61 -4.83 -6.01
C THR A 152 -34.06 -5.95 -5.05
N ARG A 153 -33.98 -5.71 -3.74
CA ARG A 153 -34.26 -6.70 -2.68
C ARG A 153 -33.47 -8.01 -2.84
N ARG A 154 -32.25 -7.93 -3.37
CA ARG A 154 -31.34 -9.07 -3.51
C ARG A 154 -30.47 -9.21 -2.27
N LYS A 155 -30.27 -10.45 -1.83
CA LYS A 155 -29.31 -10.78 -0.78
C LYS A 155 -27.93 -10.92 -1.40
N ILE A 156 -26.95 -10.30 -0.75
CA ILE A 156 -25.54 -10.33 -1.16
C ILE A 156 -24.68 -10.72 0.05
N LEU A 157 -23.53 -11.31 -0.24
CA LEU A 157 -22.47 -11.60 0.72
C LEU A 157 -21.35 -10.59 0.49
N LEU A 158 -20.96 -9.88 1.55
CA LEU A 158 -19.72 -9.12 1.60
C LEU A 158 -18.81 -9.80 2.62
N PHE A 159 -17.71 -10.36 2.14
CA PHE A 159 -16.74 -11.08 2.96
C PHE A 159 -15.43 -10.30 2.98
N LYS A 160 -15.11 -9.70 4.12
CA LYS A 160 -13.84 -8.99 4.32
C LYS A 160 -12.78 -9.98 4.78
N VAL A 161 -11.62 -9.95 4.15
CA VAL A 161 -10.42 -10.67 4.60
C VAL A 161 -9.44 -9.66 5.16
N ASP A 162 -8.93 -9.95 6.36
CA ASP A 162 -7.89 -9.17 7.04
C ASP A 162 -6.66 -10.07 7.25
N PHE A 163 -5.48 -9.56 6.91
CA PHE A 163 -4.23 -10.31 6.97
C PHE A 163 -3.35 -9.78 8.09
N ASP A 164 -3.13 -10.58 9.14
CA ASP A 164 -2.21 -10.17 10.21
C ASP A 164 -0.80 -9.98 9.67
N LYS A 165 -0.30 -8.74 9.79
CA LYS A 165 1.03 -8.30 9.35
C LYS A 165 1.34 -8.75 7.93
N ALA A 166 0.41 -8.54 7.00
CA ALA A 166 0.45 -9.07 5.63
C ALA A 166 1.83 -8.96 4.94
N PHE A 167 2.42 -7.75 4.96
CA PHE A 167 3.74 -7.50 4.37
C PHE A 167 4.85 -8.31 5.04
N ASP A 168 4.85 -8.43 6.37
CA ASP A 168 5.88 -9.16 7.12
C ASP A 168 5.69 -10.69 7.03
N SER A 169 4.49 -11.14 6.66
CA SER A 169 4.11 -12.55 6.59
C SER A 169 4.32 -13.19 5.20
N LEU A 170 4.58 -12.41 4.14
CA LEU A 170 4.70 -12.92 2.77
C LEU A 170 5.80 -13.99 2.63
N ASN A 171 5.41 -15.22 2.28
CA ASN A 171 6.35 -16.33 2.12
C ASN A 171 7.11 -16.22 0.77
N TRP A 172 8.43 -16.23 0.82
CA TRP A 172 9.29 -16.14 -0.37
C TRP A 172 9.23 -17.39 -1.25
N GLN A 173 8.98 -18.56 -0.66
CA GLN A 173 8.77 -19.82 -1.41
C GLN A 173 7.45 -19.81 -2.19
N TYR A 174 6.50 -18.98 -1.80
CA TYR A 174 5.28 -18.72 -2.58
C TYR A 174 5.51 -17.66 -3.66
N LEU A 175 6.23 -16.58 -3.32
CA LEU A 175 6.45 -15.45 -4.21
C LEU A 175 7.26 -15.82 -5.48
N ASP A 176 8.31 -16.64 -5.36
CA ASP A 176 9.16 -16.98 -6.51
C ASP A 176 8.42 -17.77 -7.61
N PRO A 177 7.64 -18.82 -7.29
CA PRO A 177 6.77 -19.47 -8.27
C PRO A 177 5.74 -18.54 -8.93
N ILE A 178 5.16 -17.59 -8.19
CA ILE A 178 4.22 -16.62 -8.76
C ILE A 178 4.93 -15.72 -9.78
N LEU A 179 6.12 -15.22 -9.45
CA LEU A 179 6.95 -14.46 -10.39
C LEU A 179 7.29 -15.28 -11.64
N GLU A 180 7.62 -16.56 -11.48
CA GLU A 180 7.88 -17.46 -12.60
C GLU A 180 6.67 -17.63 -13.52
N GLN A 181 5.49 -17.90 -12.94
CA GLN A 181 4.25 -18.07 -13.70
C GLN A 181 3.81 -16.81 -14.44
N MET A 182 4.11 -15.63 -13.86
CA MET A 182 3.89 -14.34 -14.52
C MET A 182 4.94 -14.00 -15.59
N GLY A 183 5.91 -14.88 -15.84
CA GLY A 183 6.90 -14.73 -16.90
C GLY A 183 8.12 -13.88 -16.55
N PHE A 184 8.35 -13.60 -15.25
CA PHE A 184 9.60 -12.97 -14.82
C PHE A 184 10.76 -13.94 -15.00
N GLY A 185 11.73 -13.57 -15.85
CA GLY A 185 12.86 -14.44 -16.16
C GLY A 185 13.77 -14.73 -14.97
N ASN A 186 14.51 -15.84 -15.04
CA ASN A 186 15.40 -16.33 -13.97
C ASN A 186 16.37 -15.27 -13.44
N LYS A 187 16.89 -14.39 -14.31
CA LYS A 187 17.79 -13.31 -13.89
C LYS A 187 17.08 -12.31 -12.94
N TRP A 188 15.84 -11.95 -13.25
CA TRP A 188 15.06 -11.03 -12.42
C TRP A 188 14.71 -11.65 -11.07
N ARG A 189 14.22 -12.89 -11.10
CA ARG A 189 13.94 -13.68 -9.89
C ARG A 189 15.17 -13.79 -8.99
N ARG A 190 16.35 -14.06 -9.56
CA ARG A 190 17.62 -14.07 -8.83
C ARG A 190 17.92 -12.73 -8.17
N TRP A 191 17.68 -11.60 -8.83
CA TRP A 191 17.85 -10.28 -8.22
C TRP A 191 16.91 -10.07 -7.02
N ILE A 192 15.62 -10.45 -7.15
CA ILE A 192 14.65 -10.37 -6.06
C ILE A 192 15.08 -11.27 -4.90
N GLN A 193 15.40 -12.54 -5.15
CA GLN A 193 15.90 -13.47 -4.14
C GLN A 193 17.18 -12.96 -3.47
N GLY A 194 18.09 -12.34 -4.23
CA GLY A 194 19.30 -11.69 -3.72
C GLY A 194 18.99 -10.61 -2.69
N CYS A 195 18.03 -9.74 -2.98
CA CYS A 195 17.57 -8.70 -2.05
C CYS A 195 16.85 -9.27 -0.81
N LEU A 196 16.06 -10.34 -0.98
CA LEU A 196 15.31 -10.96 0.13
C LEU A 196 16.24 -11.76 1.06
N ASN A 197 17.01 -12.71 0.51
CA ASN A 197 17.85 -13.64 1.29
C ASN A 197 19.01 -12.95 2.04
N SER A 198 19.51 -11.85 1.49
CA SER A 198 20.56 -11.04 2.15
C SER A 198 20.01 -10.09 3.22
N SER A 199 18.68 -10.03 3.41
CA SER A 199 18.05 -9.12 4.36
C SER A 199 18.43 -9.46 5.80
N ARG A 200 18.95 -8.46 6.51
CA ARG A 200 19.30 -8.54 7.93
C ARG A 200 18.70 -7.38 8.71
N ALA A 201 18.51 -7.59 10.01
CA ALA A 201 17.82 -6.64 10.86
C ALA A 201 18.36 -6.63 12.30
N SER A 202 18.46 -5.44 12.89
CA SER A 202 18.68 -5.26 14.33
C SER A 202 17.61 -4.33 14.88
N VAL A 203 17.00 -4.68 16.01
CA VAL A 203 16.00 -3.82 16.66
C VAL A 203 16.75 -2.76 17.47
N LEU A 204 16.30 -1.51 17.41
CA LEU A 204 16.84 -0.45 18.26
C LEU A 204 16.07 -0.42 19.58
N ILE A 205 16.76 -0.66 20.69
CA ILE A 205 16.24 -0.53 22.05
C ILE A 205 16.96 0.65 22.69
N ASN A 206 16.22 1.72 23.01
CA ASN A 206 16.78 2.97 23.56
C ASN A 206 17.93 3.54 22.71
N GLY A 207 17.85 3.40 21.39
CA GLY A 207 18.88 3.85 20.45
C GLY A 207 20.03 2.87 20.20
N PHE A 208 20.13 1.79 20.97
CA PHE A 208 21.18 0.77 20.82
C PHE A 208 20.68 -0.43 20.00
N PRO A 209 21.45 -0.93 19.02
CA PRO A 209 21.06 -2.08 18.23
C PRO A 209 21.21 -3.40 19.00
N THR A 210 20.21 -4.27 18.88
CA THR A 210 20.31 -5.67 19.29
C THR A 210 21.27 -6.45 18.39
N LYS A 211 21.50 -7.73 18.72
CA LYS A 211 22.11 -8.69 17.80
C LYS A 211 21.34 -8.71 16.47
N GLU A 212 22.09 -8.75 15.38
CA GLU A 212 21.54 -8.83 14.03
C GLU A 212 20.90 -10.21 13.80
N VAL A 213 19.71 -10.21 13.18
CA VAL A 213 18.95 -11.40 12.82
C VAL A 213 18.70 -11.48 11.32
N SER A 214 18.65 -12.71 10.80
CA SER A 214 18.27 -13.01 9.43
C SER A 214 16.76 -12.95 9.26
N ILE A 215 16.30 -12.24 8.24
CA ILE A 215 14.90 -12.25 7.83
C ILE A 215 14.68 -13.43 6.89
N THR A 216 13.58 -14.16 7.08
CA THR A 216 13.26 -15.39 6.33
C THR A 216 11.95 -15.31 5.55
N LYS A 217 11.12 -14.29 5.83
CA LYS A 217 9.86 -14.01 5.15
C LYS A 217 9.55 -12.51 5.21
N GLY A 218 8.57 -12.12 4.42
CA GLY A 218 8.05 -10.76 4.35
C GLY A 218 8.82 -9.86 3.39
N VAL A 219 8.21 -8.74 3.08
CA VAL A 219 8.76 -7.65 2.28
C VAL A 219 8.76 -6.37 3.11
N ARG A 220 9.76 -5.52 2.91
CA ARG A 220 10.00 -4.38 3.81
C ARG A 220 9.04 -3.24 3.53
N GLN A 221 8.23 -2.88 4.52
CA GLN A 221 7.47 -1.62 4.44
C GLN A 221 8.41 -0.43 4.24
N GLY A 222 8.13 0.37 3.21
CA GLY A 222 8.92 1.55 2.85
C GLY A 222 10.08 1.31 1.87
N ASP A 223 10.39 0.06 1.53
CA ASP A 223 11.35 -0.26 0.46
C ASP A 223 10.65 -0.18 -0.91
N PRO A 224 11.19 0.54 -1.92
CA PRO A 224 10.50 0.78 -3.18
C PRO A 224 9.92 -0.43 -3.93
N PRO A 225 10.53 -1.64 -3.96
CA PRO A 225 9.98 -2.77 -4.68
C PRO A 225 8.91 -3.53 -3.88
N SER A 226 8.87 -3.37 -2.55
CA SER A 226 8.01 -4.17 -1.68
C SER A 226 6.51 -4.06 -1.97
N PRO A 227 5.94 -2.88 -2.24
CA PRO A 227 4.53 -2.79 -2.65
C PRO A 227 4.21 -3.59 -3.91
N TYR A 228 5.10 -3.57 -4.90
CA TYR A 228 4.89 -4.31 -6.14
C TYR A 228 4.98 -5.83 -5.95
N LEU A 229 5.98 -6.30 -5.19
CA LEU A 229 6.10 -7.72 -4.86
C LEU A 229 4.88 -8.22 -4.07
N PHE A 230 4.35 -7.38 -3.19
CA PHE A 230 3.16 -7.71 -2.41
C PHE A 230 1.93 -7.85 -3.31
N ILE A 231 1.63 -6.86 -4.17
CA ILE A 231 0.45 -6.97 -5.05
C ILE A 231 0.59 -8.08 -6.10
N ILE A 232 1.81 -8.40 -6.54
CA ILE A 232 2.08 -9.58 -7.40
C ILE A 232 1.69 -10.87 -6.67
N ALA A 233 2.05 -11.01 -5.40
CA ALA A 233 1.63 -12.17 -4.61
C ALA A 233 0.10 -12.21 -4.45
N MET A 234 -0.53 -11.07 -4.18
CA MET A 234 -1.98 -10.97 -4.01
C MET A 234 -2.76 -11.22 -5.31
N GLU A 235 -2.18 -10.95 -6.47
CA GLU A 235 -2.77 -11.27 -7.78
C GLU A 235 -2.98 -12.78 -7.93
N GLY A 236 -2.13 -13.62 -7.33
CA GLY A 236 -2.35 -15.06 -7.27
C GLY A 236 -3.68 -15.44 -6.60
N LEU A 237 -4.07 -14.71 -5.54
CA LEU A 237 -5.36 -14.87 -4.89
C LEU A 237 -6.52 -14.34 -5.77
N SER A 238 -6.34 -13.20 -6.43
CA SER A 238 -7.32 -12.66 -7.39
C SER A 238 -7.64 -13.68 -8.50
N VAL A 239 -6.60 -14.25 -9.12
CA VAL A 239 -6.74 -15.28 -10.17
C VAL A 239 -7.43 -16.53 -9.62
N ALA A 240 -7.12 -16.97 -8.40
CA ALA A 240 -7.80 -18.10 -7.77
C ALA A 240 -9.30 -17.84 -7.57
N ILE A 241 -9.70 -16.63 -7.13
CA ILE A 241 -11.11 -16.24 -6.98
C ILE A 241 -11.81 -16.21 -8.34
N LYS A 242 -11.16 -15.67 -9.39
CA LYS A 242 -11.69 -15.71 -10.77
C LYS A 242 -11.90 -17.14 -11.26
N SER A 243 -10.92 -18.02 -11.06
CA SER A 243 -11.05 -19.44 -11.42
C SER A 243 -12.20 -20.13 -10.68
N ALA A 244 -12.42 -19.79 -9.41
CA ALA A 244 -13.58 -20.27 -8.66
C ALA A 244 -14.91 -19.75 -9.25
N CYS A 245 -14.93 -18.53 -9.78
CA CYS A 245 -16.08 -18.00 -10.50
C CYS A 245 -16.36 -18.75 -11.80
N ASP A 246 -15.32 -18.96 -12.62
CA ASP A 246 -15.44 -19.64 -13.91
C ASP A 246 -15.92 -21.09 -13.75
N LYS A 247 -15.52 -21.75 -12.66
CA LYS A 247 -15.96 -23.10 -12.29
C LYS A 247 -17.32 -23.14 -11.61
N GLY A 248 -17.97 -22.00 -11.36
CA GLY A 248 -19.25 -21.90 -10.66
C GLY A 248 -19.19 -22.21 -9.16
N ILE A 249 -18.00 -22.32 -8.57
CA ILE A 249 -17.79 -22.53 -7.13
C ILE A 249 -18.15 -21.26 -6.34
N PHE A 250 -17.84 -20.10 -6.91
CA PHE A 250 -18.21 -18.80 -6.36
C PHE A 250 -19.01 -18.01 -7.39
N LYS A 251 -20.02 -17.24 -6.96
CA LYS A 251 -20.82 -16.43 -7.87
C LYS A 251 -20.74 -14.97 -7.48
N GLY A 252 -20.04 -14.17 -8.29
CA GLY A 252 -19.99 -12.72 -8.14
C GLY A 252 -21.32 -12.02 -8.39
N ILE A 253 -21.34 -10.70 -8.18
CA ILE A 253 -22.49 -9.85 -8.43
C ILE A 253 -22.39 -9.19 -9.80
N GLN A 254 -23.45 -9.31 -10.58
CA GLN A 254 -23.62 -8.62 -11.85
C GLN A 254 -24.81 -7.65 -11.74
N ILE A 255 -24.54 -6.35 -11.78
CA ILE A 255 -25.56 -5.30 -11.61
C ILE A 255 -26.42 -5.15 -12.88
N SER A 256 -25.78 -5.14 -14.05
CA SER A 256 -26.41 -5.11 -15.37
C SER A 256 -26.25 -6.46 -16.07
N GLY A 257 -27.26 -6.93 -16.81
CA GLY A 257 -27.26 -8.26 -17.44
C GLY A 257 -26.07 -8.56 -18.37
N ASN A 258 -25.47 -7.51 -18.95
CA ASN A 258 -24.26 -7.61 -19.80
C ASN A 258 -23.03 -6.93 -19.15
N GLY A 259 -23.09 -6.55 -17.88
CA GLY A 259 -21.99 -5.87 -17.19
C GLY A 259 -20.92 -6.83 -16.66
N PRO A 260 -19.79 -6.30 -16.16
CA PRO A 260 -18.79 -7.11 -15.49
C PRO A 260 -19.37 -7.77 -14.24
N SER A 261 -18.92 -9.00 -13.96
CA SER A 261 -19.19 -9.68 -12.69
C SER A 261 -18.17 -9.23 -11.66
N LEU A 262 -18.65 -8.61 -10.58
CA LEU A 262 -17.82 -8.17 -9.47
C LEU A 262 -17.78 -9.28 -8.41
N SER A 263 -16.63 -9.94 -8.26
CA SER A 263 -16.42 -11.01 -7.29
C SER A 263 -15.49 -10.62 -6.15
N HIS A 264 -14.57 -9.68 -6.37
CA HIS A 264 -13.64 -9.23 -5.35
C HIS A 264 -13.07 -7.84 -5.64
N LEU A 265 -12.56 -7.19 -4.60
CA LEU A 265 -11.86 -5.90 -4.62
C LEU A 265 -10.68 -5.96 -3.66
N PHE A 266 -9.54 -5.43 -4.10
CA PHE A 266 -8.31 -5.41 -3.33
C PHE A 266 -7.88 -3.94 -3.13
N TYR A 267 -7.43 -3.63 -1.93
CA TYR A 267 -6.63 -2.47 -1.62
C TYR A 267 -5.41 -2.96 -0.83
N ALA A 268 -4.39 -3.39 -1.58
CA ALA A 268 -3.22 -4.07 -1.02
C ALA A 268 -3.63 -5.33 -0.24
N ASP A 269 -3.59 -5.27 1.08
CA ASP A 269 -3.94 -6.32 2.03
C ASP A 269 -5.43 -6.30 2.42
N ASP A 270 -6.13 -5.17 2.30
CA ASP A 270 -7.58 -5.15 2.51
C ASP A 270 -8.29 -5.80 1.31
N VAL A 271 -8.90 -6.98 1.51
CA VAL A 271 -9.63 -7.71 0.46
C VAL A 271 -11.10 -7.84 0.82
N PHE A 272 -11.96 -7.59 -0.18
CA PHE A 272 -13.38 -7.90 -0.12
C PHE A 272 -13.73 -8.91 -1.19
N ALA A 273 -14.34 -10.02 -0.81
CA ALA A 273 -15.07 -10.89 -1.72
C ALA A 273 -16.56 -10.53 -1.70
N ILE A 274 -17.17 -10.49 -2.88
CA ILE A 274 -18.54 -10.02 -3.12
C ILE A 274 -19.29 -11.12 -3.85
N GLY A 275 -20.26 -11.72 -3.18
CA GLY A 275 -20.97 -12.90 -3.68
C GLY A 275 -22.48 -12.72 -3.73
N ALA A 276 -23.13 -13.43 -4.65
CA ALA A 276 -24.56 -13.68 -4.58
C ALA A 276 -24.83 -14.75 -3.50
N THR A 277 -25.77 -14.49 -2.58
CA THR A 277 -26.10 -15.46 -1.54
C THR A 277 -27.36 -16.25 -1.91
N SER A 278 -27.27 -17.58 -1.88
CA SER A 278 -28.40 -18.48 -1.67
C SER A 278 -28.39 -18.88 -0.19
N GLN A 279 -29.16 -18.19 0.66
CA GLN A 279 -29.46 -18.52 2.08
C GLN A 279 -28.33 -18.90 3.10
N GLU A 280 -27.07 -19.12 2.73
CA GLU A 280 -26.08 -19.89 3.51
C GLU A 280 -25.02 -19.06 4.25
N THR A 281 -25.29 -17.79 4.58
CA THR A 281 -24.35 -16.96 5.35
C THR A 281 -23.89 -17.64 6.66
N ALA A 282 -24.77 -18.41 7.31
CA ALA A 282 -24.44 -19.14 8.53
C ALA A 282 -23.49 -20.34 8.31
N ASN A 283 -23.53 -20.97 7.13
CA ASN A 283 -22.64 -22.08 6.81
C ASN A 283 -21.22 -21.57 6.56
N TRP A 284 -21.09 -20.43 5.86
CA TRP A 284 -19.80 -19.79 5.61
C TRP A 284 -19.15 -19.25 6.89
N THR A 285 -19.92 -18.68 7.81
CA THR A 285 -19.37 -18.19 9.09
C THR A 285 -18.85 -19.33 9.95
N ASN A 286 -19.58 -20.45 10.00
CA ASN A 286 -19.16 -21.64 10.75
C ASN A 286 -17.95 -22.33 10.10
N LEU A 287 -17.89 -22.38 8.77
CA LEU A 287 -16.80 -23.01 8.04
C LEU A 287 -15.50 -22.20 8.12
N LEU A 288 -15.60 -20.87 8.00
CA LEU A 288 -14.44 -19.98 7.96
C LEU A 288 -14.08 -19.41 9.34
N GLY A 289 -14.88 -19.67 10.37
CA GLY A 289 -14.68 -19.12 11.72
C GLY A 289 -14.71 -17.58 11.74
N CYS A 290 -15.51 -16.97 10.86
CA CYS A 290 -15.55 -15.53 10.68
C CYS A 290 -16.80 -14.92 11.31
N ASP A 291 -16.65 -13.72 11.89
CA ASP A 291 -17.75 -12.95 12.46
C ASP A 291 -18.67 -12.37 11.37
N VAL A 292 -19.96 -12.27 11.67
CA VAL A 292 -20.94 -11.60 10.81
C VAL A 292 -20.89 -10.09 11.04
N GLY A 293 -20.42 -9.36 10.03
CA GLY A 293 -20.46 -7.89 10.03
C GLY A 293 -21.86 -7.31 9.79
N VAL A 294 -22.05 -6.04 10.15
CA VAL A 294 -23.31 -5.30 9.95
C VAL A 294 -23.05 -4.03 9.14
N LEU A 295 -24.00 -3.65 8.29
CA LEU A 295 -23.98 -2.35 7.59
C LEU A 295 -24.58 -1.25 8.49
N PRO A 296 -24.01 -0.03 8.49
CA PRO A 296 -22.82 0.39 7.76
C PRO A 296 -21.51 0.00 8.47
N PHE A 297 -20.42 -0.13 7.71
CA PHE A 297 -19.06 -0.32 8.22
C PHE A 297 -18.09 0.66 7.57
N ASP A 298 -16.94 0.92 8.20
CA ASP A 298 -15.89 1.76 7.62
C ASP A 298 -14.95 0.95 6.73
N TYR A 299 -14.70 1.43 5.53
CA TYR A 299 -13.71 0.88 4.59
C TYR A 299 -12.88 1.99 3.98
N LEU A 300 -11.56 1.89 4.12
CA LEU A 300 -10.59 2.92 3.70
C LEU A 300 -10.96 4.32 4.22
N GLY A 301 -11.53 4.39 5.43
CA GLY A 301 -11.95 5.65 6.05
C GLY A 301 -13.25 6.24 5.51
N VAL A 302 -14.05 5.47 4.77
CA VAL A 302 -15.36 5.87 4.23
C VAL A 302 -16.45 4.96 4.82
N PRO A 303 -17.60 5.50 5.26
CA PRO A 303 -18.71 4.67 5.72
C PRO A 303 -19.44 4.04 4.54
N VAL A 304 -19.35 2.72 4.42
CA VAL A 304 -20.01 1.93 3.38
C VAL A 304 -21.41 1.51 3.83
N GLY A 305 -22.40 1.69 2.95
CA GLY A 305 -23.80 1.36 3.18
C GLY A 305 -24.57 2.33 4.08
N ALA A 306 -23.91 3.40 4.54
CA ALA A 306 -24.51 4.47 5.33
C ALA A 306 -25.34 5.42 4.46
N ASN A 307 -26.41 5.97 5.03
CA ASN A 307 -27.18 7.02 4.36
C ASN A 307 -26.50 8.39 4.56
N MET A 308 -25.65 8.79 3.62
CA MET A 308 -24.90 10.04 3.69
C MET A 308 -25.74 11.31 3.42
N SER A 309 -27.06 11.20 3.20
CA SER A 309 -27.96 12.36 3.26
C SER A 309 -28.27 12.81 4.70
N LEU A 310 -27.94 11.99 5.70
CA LEU A 310 -28.19 12.29 7.11
C LEU A 310 -26.98 12.99 7.74
N VAL A 311 -27.20 14.17 8.34
CA VAL A 311 -26.18 14.97 9.04
C VAL A 311 -25.39 14.15 10.06
N LYS A 312 -26.05 13.24 10.80
CA LYS A 312 -25.43 12.42 11.83
C LYS A 312 -24.24 11.57 11.33
N ASN A 313 -24.24 11.17 10.05
CA ASN A 313 -23.21 10.33 9.46
C ASN A 313 -21.95 11.12 9.05
N TRP A 314 -22.00 12.46 9.10
CA TRP A 314 -20.87 13.34 8.82
C TRP A 314 -20.08 13.76 10.07
N LYS A 315 -20.58 13.41 11.26
CA LYS A 315 -19.92 13.67 12.56
C LYS A 315 -18.44 13.25 12.62
N PRO A 316 -18.00 12.12 12.02
CA PRO A 316 -16.58 11.75 12.02
C PRO A 316 -15.67 12.83 11.41
N ILE A 317 -16.10 13.49 10.33
CA ILE A 317 -15.33 14.57 9.69
C ILE A 317 -15.25 15.76 10.63
N ILE A 318 -16.38 16.18 11.19
CA ILE A 318 -16.43 17.32 12.13
C ILE A 318 -15.53 17.06 13.35
N LYS A 319 -15.52 15.81 13.86
CA LYS A 319 -14.60 15.40 14.94
C LYS A 319 -13.13 15.53 14.53
N GLN A 320 -12.77 15.22 13.28
CA GLN A 320 -11.40 15.42 12.78
C GLN A 320 -11.01 16.91 12.74
N PHE A 321 -11.92 17.81 12.35
CA PHE A 321 -11.68 19.25 12.42
C PHE A 321 -11.35 19.68 13.86
N HIS A 322 -12.18 19.30 14.83
CA HIS A 322 -11.95 19.63 16.24
C HIS A 322 -10.66 19.01 16.79
N SER A 323 -10.33 17.77 16.39
CA SER A 323 -9.08 17.11 16.79
C SER A 323 -7.83 17.83 16.25
N LYS A 324 -7.87 18.35 15.01
CA LYS A 324 -6.76 19.18 14.49
C LYS A 324 -6.67 20.52 15.20
N LEU A 325 -7.80 21.17 15.45
CA LEU A 325 -7.85 22.46 16.13
C LEU A 325 -7.39 22.39 17.58
N SER A 326 -7.70 21.31 18.31
CA SER A 326 -7.27 21.15 19.70
C SER A 326 -5.74 21.02 19.83
N LEU A 327 -5.08 20.48 18.80
CA LEU A 327 -3.63 20.43 18.71
C LEU A 327 -3.00 21.78 18.37
N TRP A 328 -3.73 22.65 17.67
CA TRP A 328 -3.24 23.96 17.27
C TRP A 328 -3.59 24.99 18.33
N LYS A 329 -2.57 25.49 19.01
CA LYS A 329 -2.71 26.63 19.92
C LYS A 329 -2.99 27.89 19.10
N ALA A 330 -4.24 28.13 18.75
CA ALA A 330 -4.67 29.24 17.89
C ALA A 330 -4.11 30.60 18.37
N LYS A 331 -4.09 30.82 19.69
CA LYS A 331 -3.63 32.06 20.33
C LYS A 331 -2.15 32.41 20.10
N ILE A 332 -1.30 31.42 19.77
CA ILE A 332 0.13 31.66 19.52
C ILE A 332 0.47 31.72 18.02
N LEU A 333 -0.53 31.58 17.15
CA LEU A 333 -0.33 31.59 15.70
C LEU A 333 -0.71 32.96 15.13
N SER A 334 0.16 33.49 14.28
CA SER A 334 -0.16 34.68 13.49
C SER A 334 -1.37 34.42 12.58
N PHE A 335 -2.05 35.49 12.16
CA PHE A 335 -3.13 35.40 11.19
C PHE A 335 -2.72 34.63 9.92
N GLY A 336 -1.53 34.92 9.39
CA GLY A 336 -0.97 34.20 8.24
C GLY A 336 -0.75 32.71 8.51
N GLY A 337 -0.28 32.35 9.71
CA GLY A 337 -0.12 30.96 10.12
C GLY A 337 -1.46 30.21 10.18
N ARG A 338 -2.48 30.82 10.78
CA ARG A 338 -3.84 30.26 10.87
C ARG A 338 -4.46 30.08 9.48
N LEU A 339 -4.37 31.11 8.62
CA LEU A 339 -4.84 31.04 7.24
C LEU A 339 -4.14 29.92 6.44
N THR A 340 -2.84 29.71 6.67
CA THR A 340 -2.07 28.66 6.01
C THR A 340 -2.54 27.27 6.45
N LEU A 341 -2.79 27.04 7.74
CA LEU A 341 -3.31 25.77 8.25
C LEU A 341 -4.74 25.50 7.76
N ILE A 342 -5.58 26.54 7.67
CA ILE A 342 -6.92 26.43 7.10
C ILE A 342 -6.85 25.95 5.66
N LYS A 343 -6.03 26.60 4.83
CA LYS A 343 -5.91 26.26 3.40
C LYS A 343 -5.25 24.91 3.16
N SER A 344 -4.18 24.58 3.90
CA SER A 344 -3.40 23.36 3.66
C SER A 344 -3.98 22.10 4.31
N ILE A 345 -4.71 22.23 5.42
CA ILE A 345 -5.20 21.09 6.20
C ILE A 345 -6.73 21.06 6.25
N LEU A 346 -7.37 22.07 6.86
CA LEU A 346 -8.82 22.01 7.10
C LEU A 346 -9.64 21.98 5.81
N GLY A 347 -9.23 22.74 4.78
CA GLY A 347 -9.89 22.72 3.47
C GLY A 347 -9.83 21.36 2.77
N ASN A 348 -8.82 20.54 3.08
CA ASN A 348 -8.61 19.25 2.43
C ASN A 348 -9.30 18.09 3.16
N LEU A 349 -9.56 18.21 4.48
CA LEU A 349 -10.18 17.16 5.30
C LEU A 349 -11.51 16.61 4.72
N PRO A 350 -12.47 17.43 4.28
CA PRO A 350 -13.76 16.91 3.82
C PRO A 350 -13.70 16.38 2.38
N THR A 351 -12.69 16.76 1.58
CA THR A 351 -12.59 16.43 0.16
C THR A 351 -12.76 14.94 -0.12
N TYR A 352 -12.20 14.10 0.77
CA TYR A 352 -12.26 12.65 0.65
C TYR A 352 -13.69 12.07 0.71
N TYR A 353 -14.56 12.63 1.54
CA TYR A 353 -15.96 12.22 1.60
C TYR A 353 -16.77 12.92 0.50
N LEU A 354 -16.47 14.18 0.21
CA LEU A 354 -17.16 14.98 -0.79
C LEU A 354 -16.96 14.47 -2.22
N SER A 355 -15.88 13.75 -2.49
CA SER A 355 -15.67 13.06 -3.76
C SER A 355 -16.59 11.85 -3.98
N LEU A 356 -17.18 11.29 -2.92
CA LEU A 356 -18.10 10.15 -3.02
C LEU A 356 -19.56 10.54 -2.73
N PHE A 357 -19.78 11.49 -1.82
CA PHE A 357 -21.10 11.78 -1.29
C PHE A 357 -21.46 13.24 -1.43
N LYS A 358 -22.72 13.48 -1.79
CA LYS A 358 -23.32 14.82 -1.75
C LYS A 358 -23.67 15.18 -0.31
N ALA A 359 -22.94 16.14 0.27
CA ALA A 359 -23.21 16.63 1.62
C ALA A 359 -24.52 17.42 1.72
N PRO A 360 -25.33 17.24 2.79
CA PRO A 360 -26.43 18.13 3.13
C PRO A 360 -25.94 19.54 3.43
N LYS A 361 -26.76 20.57 3.16
CA LYS A 361 -26.38 21.98 3.38
C LYS A 361 -25.88 22.25 4.80
N GLY A 362 -26.58 21.73 5.81
CA GLY A 362 -26.17 21.91 7.22
C GLY A 362 -24.80 21.31 7.56
N VAL A 363 -24.34 20.30 6.81
CA VAL A 363 -22.99 19.72 6.96
C VAL A 363 -21.93 20.59 6.29
N VAL A 364 -22.27 21.33 5.22
CA VAL A 364 -21.32 22.23 4.54
C VAL A 364 -21.10 23.50 5.37
N ASP A 365 -22.15 24.00 6.01
CA ASP A 365 -22.09 25.24 6.79
C ASP A 365 -21.25 25.11 8.08
N GLU A 366 -21.22 23.92 8.70
CA GLU A 366 -20.54 23.68 9.97
C GLU A 366 -18.99 23.77 9.87
N PRO A 367 -18.30 23.08 8.93
CA PRO A 367 -16.87 23.29 8.67
C PRO A 367 -16.52 24.75 8.37
N GLU A 368 -17.37 25.47 7.62
CA GLU A 368 -17.14 26.89 7.33
C GLU A 368 -17.22 27.75 8.59
N LYS A 369 -18.20 27.49 9.47
CA LYS A 369 -18.29 28.14 10.78
C LYS A 369 -17.03 27.88 11.62
N ILE A 370 -16.56 26.63 11.64
CA ILE A 370 -15.35 26.22 12.36
C ILE A 370 -14.11 26.95 11.81
N ARG A 371 -13.97 27.03 10.48
CA ARG A 371 -12.85 27.73 9.82
C ARG A 371 -12.84 29.22 10.14
N ARG A 372 -14.01 29.88 10.11
CA ARG A 372 -14.16 31.30 10.45
C ARG A 372 -13.82 31.58 11.92
N ALA A 373 -14.18 30.68 12.82
CA ALA A 373 -13.87 30.83 14.25
C ALA A 373 -12.38 30.62 14.56
N PHE A 374 -11.66 29.84 13.74
CA PHE A 374 -10.22 29.64 13.92
C PHE A 374 -9.37 30.76 13.32
N LEU A 375 -9.80 31.36 12.20
CA LEU A 375 -9.13 32.51 11.58
C LEU A 375 -9.11 33.73 12.51
#